data_AF-A0A830E4G7-F1
#
_entry.id   AF-A0A830E4G7-F1
#
_cell.length_a   1.000
_cell.length_b   1.000
_cell.length_c   1.000
_cell.angle_alpha   90.00
_cell.angle_beta   90.00
_cell.angle_gamma   90.00
#
_symmetry.space_group_name_H-M   'P 1'
#
loop_
_entity.id
_entity.type
_entity.pdbx_description
1 polymer ?
#
loop_
_entity_poly.entity_id
_entity_poly.type
_entity_poly.pdbx_seq_one_letter_code
_entity_poly.pdbx_strand_id
1 'polypeptide(L)'
;MRWWELTWPEFEKVDKTVALLPTGIVEAHGPHLPLGTDALMATYIAEEAAKRTNVLLLPTVWYGNTYVLDKFPGTISISNETLYMLYRDIFREVARNGIRYLIVINGHGGNADALNMAAKDVAKETNLVIIIINWWIDLAKEARKKVLETPEGHAALIYSCGRPLYGCEFH
;
A
#
# COMPACT_ATOMS: atom_id res chain seq x y z
N MET A 1 -9.30 11.51 10.49
CA MET A 1 -10.69 11.00 10.61
C MET A 1 -10.87 9.80 9.69
N ARG A 2 -11.48 8.70 10.15
CA ARG A 2 -11.72 7.52 9.30
C ARG A 2 -12.96 7.75 8.45
N TRP A 3 -12.81 7.68 7.13
CA TRP A 3 -13.89 7.94 6.17
C TRP A 3 -15.10 7.03 6.44
N TRP A 4 -14.87 5.74 6.70
CA TRP A 4 -15.91 4.72 6.88
C TRP A 4 -16.65 4.80 8.22
N GLU A 5 -16.20 5.64 9.15
CA GLU A 5 -16.87 5.87 10.44
C GLU A 5 -17.81 7.09 10.40
N LEU A 6 -17.80 7.86 9.30
CA LEU A 6 -18.64 9.03 9.12
C LEU A 6 -19.98 8.64 8.49
N THR A 7 -21.06 9.24 8.97
CA THR A 7 -22.32 9.30 8.23
C THR A 7 -22.18 10.22 7.02
N TRP A 8 -23.00 10.03 5.98
CA TRP A 8 -22.92 10.87 4.78
C TRP A 8 -23.12 12.38 5.05
N PRO A 9 -23.97 12.84 6.01
CA PRO A 9 -24.08 14.26 6.34
C PRO A 9 -22.86 14.79 7.11
N GLU A 10 -22.17 13.94 7.88
CA GLU A 10 -20.90 14.32 8.51
C GLU A 10 -19.81 14.46 7.47
N PHE A 11 -19.71 13.50 6.53
CA PHE A 11 -18.78 13.55 5.40
C PHE A 11 -18.98 14.80 4.52
N GLU A 12 -20.21 15.28 4.36
CA GLU A 12 -20.45 16.53 3.62
C GLU A 12 -19.73 17.73 4.26
N LYS A 13 -19.57 17.75 5.59
CA LYS A 13 -19.05 18.88 6.37
C LYS A 13 -17.53 18.84 6.61
N VAL A 14 -16.87 17.70 6.40
CA VAL A 14 -15.42 17.59 6.62
C VAL A 14 -14.62 18.32 5.54
N ASP A 15 -13.39 18.71 5.89
CA ASP A 15 -12.41 19.17 4.91
C ASP A 15 -12.03 18.02 3.96
N LYS A 16 -12.15 18.30 2.66
CA LYS A 16 -11.89 17.37 1.56
C LYS A 16 -10.58 17.68 0.85
N THR A 17 -9.71 18.51 1.43
CA THR A 17 -8.46 18.88 0.78
C THR A 17 -7.52 17.67 0.63
N VAL A 18 -7.33 16.88 1.68
CA VAL A 18 -6.40 15.73 1.67
C VAL A 18 -7.07 14.46 2.19
N ALA A 19 -6.81 13.35 1.52
CA ALA A 19 -7.12 12.01 2.02
C ALA A 19 -5.91 11.06 1.91
N LEU A 20 -5.86 10.06 2.79
CA LEU A 20 -4.86 9.00 2.82
C LEU A 20 -5.48 7.68 2.40
N LEU A 21 -4.80 6.91 1.54
CA LEU A 21 -5.16 5.53 1.20
C LEU A 21 -4.01 4.58 1.55
N PRO A 22 -4.10 3.79 2.62
CA PRO A 22 -3.18 2.70 2.86
C PRO A 22 -3.46 1.51 1.92
N THR A 23 -2.40 0.87 1.42
CA THR A 23 -2.51 -0.36 0.61
C THR A 23 -1.33 -1.30 0.85
N GLY A 24 -1.57 -2.61 0.78
CA GLY A 24 -0.56 -3.65 0.93
C GLY A 24 -0.99 -4.96 0.26
N ILE A 25 -0.68 -6.09 0.89
CA ILE A 25 -1.04 -7.44 0.45
C ILE A 25 -1.09 -8.39 1.66
N VAL A 26 -1.78 -9.53 1.51
CA VAL A 26 -1.61 -10.71 2.35
C VAL A 26 -0.63 -11.66 1.67
N GLU A 27 0.62 -11.71 2.14
CA GLU A 27 1.73 -12.42 1.49
C GLU A 27 2.71 -12.98 2.52
N ALA A 28 3.31 -14.14 2.22
CA ALA A 28 4.35 -14.74 3.05
C ALA A 28 5.54 -13.80 3.29
N HIS A 29 5.91 -13.62 4.56
CA HIS A 29 7.04 -12.79 5.01
C HIS A 29 8.05 -13.61 5.84
N GLY A 30 8.45 -14.77 5.30
CA GLY A 30 9.24 -15.74 6.06
C GLY A 30 8.47 -16.34 7.25
N PRO A 31 9.12 -17.17 8.08
CA PRO A 31 8.44 -17.91 9.16
C PRO A 31 8.16 -17.08 10.42
N HIS A 32 8.65 -15.84 10.48
CA HIS A 32 8.70 -15.03 11.71
C HIS A 32 7.79 -13.80 11.67
N LEU A 33 7.26 -13.44 10.50
CA LEU A 33 6.34 -12.30 10.33
C LEU A 33 4.95 -12.77 9.86
N PRO A 34 3.89 -12.04 10.22
CA PRO A 34 2.54 -12.36 9.79
C PRO A 34 2.35 -12.09 8.29
N LEU A 35 1.39 -12.80 7.68
CA LEU A 35 1.04 -12.64 6.26
C LEU A 35 0.58 -11.22 5.91
N GLY A 36 0.00 -10.49 6.87
CA GLY A 36 -0.53 -9.14 6.65
C GLY A 36 0.50 -8.02 6.85
N THR A 37 1.80 -8.31 6.93
CA THR A 37 2.84 -7.34 7.31
C THR A 37 2.73 -6.03 6.51
N ASP A 38 2.62 -6.10 5.18
CA ASP A 38 2.57 -4.92 4.33
C ASP A 38 1.35 -4.04 4.59
N ALA A 39 0.17 -4.67 4.65
CA ALA A 39 -1.08 -3.96 4.88
C ALA A 39 -1.17 -3.41 6.31
N LEU A 40 -0.70 -4.15 7.31
CA LEU A 40 -0.65 -3.71 8.71
C LEU A 40 0.25 -2.48 8.87
N MET A 41 1.46 -2.51 8.30
CA MET A 41 2.41 -1.40 8.39
C MET A 41 1.90 -0.16 7.66
N ALA A 42 1.37 -0.31 6.44
CA ALA A 42 0.79 0.81 5.70
C ALA A 42 -0.40 1.43 6.45
N THR A 43 -1.27 0.60 7.04
CA THR A 43 -2.41 1.04 7.86
C THR A 43 -1.93 1.83 9.06
N TYR A 44 -0.99 1.29 9.84
CA TYR A 44 -0.47 1.96 11.04
C TYR A 44 0.12 3.34 10.71
N ILE A 45 0.93 3.43 9.66
CA ILE A 45 1.53 4.70 9.21
C ILE A 45 0.45 5.70 8.82
N ALA A 46 -0.56 5.27 8.05
CA ALA A 46 -1.65 6.13 7.62
C ALA A 46 -2.54 6.59 8.79
N GLU A 47 -2.80 5.72 9.77
CA GLU A 47 -3.53 6.07 10.99
C GLU A 47 -2.78 7.10 11.83
N GLU A 48 -1.48 6.92 12.06
CA GLU A 48 -0.67 7.87 12.82
C GLU A 48 -0.53 9.22 12.11
N ALA A 49 -0.40 9.21 10.78
CA ALA A 49 -0.44 10.43 9.98
C ALA A 49 -1.80 11.14 10.10
N ALA A 50 -2.90 10.41 9.91
CA ALA A 50 -4.26 10.95 9.99
C ALA A 50 -4.60 11.55 11.36
N LYS A 51 -4.11 10.94 12.45
CA LYS A 51 -4.28 11.47 13.82
C LYS A 51 -3.58 12.82 14.01
N ARG A 52 -2.39 12.99 13.42
CA ARG A 52 -1.56 14.20 13.59
C ARG A 52 -1.97 15.36 12.68
N THR A 53 -2.51 15.07 11.51
CA THR A 53 -2.84 16.08 10.49
C THR A 53 -4.34 16.30 10.30
N ASN A 54 -5.18 15.51 10.98
CA ASN A 54 -6.65 15.55 10.90
C ASN A 54 -7.22 15.41 9.48
N VAL A 55 -6.52 14.66 8.61
CA VAL A 55 -6.98 14.37 7.24
C VAL A 55 -7.91 13.16 7.20
N LEU A 56 -8.62 12.97 6.09
CA LEU A 56 -9.44 11.78 5.85
C LEU A 56 -8.57 10.54 5.63
N LEU A 57 -8.98 9.41 6.17
CA LEU A 57 -8.35 8.11 5.99
C LEU A 57 -9.33 7.16 5.32
N LEU A 58 -8.96 6.61 4.16
CA LEU A 58 -9.71 5.57 3.46
C LEU A 58 -9.42 4.18 4.03
N PRO A 59 -10.35 3.21 3.86
CA PRO A 59 -10.11 1.83 4.24
C PRO A 59 -8.86 1.27 3.55
N THR A 60 -8.10 0.45 4.27
CA THR A 60 -6.93 -0.21 3.71
C THR A 60 -7.30 -1.18 2.60
N VAL A 61 -6.57 -1.13 1.49
CA VAL A 61 -6.60 -2.16 0.47
C VAL A 61 -5.68 -3.31 0.91
N TRP A 62 -6.28 -4.41 1.35
CA TRP A 62 -5.57 -5.58 1.91
C TRP A 62 -5.06 -6.55 0.85
N TYR A 63 -5.45 -6.37 -0.41
CA TYR A 63 -5.08 -7.24 -1.51
C TYR A 63 -4.11 -6.55 -2.46
N GLY A 64 -3.12 -7.31 -2.91
CA GLY A 64 -2.08 -6.84 -3.81
C GLY A 64 -1.65 -7.92 -4.77
N ASN A 65 -0.60 -7.64 -5.55
CA ASN A 65 -0.02 -8.59 -6.49
C ASN A 65 1.33 -9.06 -5.99
N THR A 66 1.58 -10.37 -6.06
CA THR A 66 2.92 -10.93 -5.94
C THR A 66 3.30 -11.67 -7.21
N TYR A 67 4.58 -11.59 -7.55
CA TYR A 67 5.15 -12.27 -8.72
C TYR A 67 5.75 -13.64 -8.38
N VAL A 68 6.13 -13.88 -7.12
CA VAL A 68 6.96 -15.05 -6.75
C VAL A 68 6.58 -15.74 -5.45
N LEU A 69 5.70 -15.14 -4.63
CA LEU A 69 5.36 -15.65 -3.29
C LEU A 69 3.95 -16.28 -3.22
N ASP A 70 3.25 -16.37 -4.34
CA ASP A 70 1.95 -17.03 -4.48
C ASP A 70 2.00 -18.54 -4.19
N LYS A 71 3.17 -19.16 -4.37
CA LYS A 71 3.42 -20.57 -4.00
C LYS A 71 3.40 -20.84 -2.48
N PHE A 72 3.47 -19.82 -1.63
CA PHE A 72 3.48 -20.01 -0.17
C PHE A 72 2.05 -20.05 0.39
N PRO A 73 1.71 -21.01 1.26
CA PRO A 73 0.37 -21.11 1.84
C PRO A 73 -0.06 -19.83 2.56
N GLY A 74 -1.29 -19.39 2.27
CA GLY A 74 -1.89 -18.20 2.86
C GLY A 74 -1.63 -16.90 2.10
N THR A 75 -0.69 -16.87 1.15
CA THR A 75 -0.55 -15.73 0.22
C THR A 75 -1.78 -15.64 -0.69
N ILE A 76 -2.29 -14.42 -0.88
CA ILE A 76 -3.38 -14.12 -1.81
C ILE A 76 -2.87 -13.10 -2.83
N SER A 77 -2.64 -13.55 -4.06
CA SER A 77 -2.20 -12.70 -5.17
C SER A 77 -3.37 -12.35 -6.08
N ILE A 78 -3.62 -11.05 -6.29
CA ILE A 78 -4.60 -10.55 -7.27
C ILE A 78 -3.85 -10.15 -8.54
N SER A 79 -4.45 -10.37 -9.71
CA SER A 79 -3.83 -9.98 -10.98
C SER A 79 -3.62 -8.46 -11.04
N ASN A 80 -2.53 -8.04 -11.69
CA ASN A 80 -2.24 -6.61 -11.87
C ASN A 80 -3.37 -5.87 -12.60
N GLU A 81 -4.06 -6.51 -13.54
CA GLU A 81 -5.22 -5.95 -14.23
C GLU A 81 -6.39 -5.66 -13.26
N THR A 82 -6.71 -6.61 -12.38
CA THR A 82 -7.79 -6.43 -11.39
C THR A 82 -7.42 -5.35 -10.38
N LEU A 83 -6.16 -5.29 -9.93
CA LEU A 83 -5.71 -4.22 -9.05
C LEU A 83 -5.73 -2.85 -9.73
N TYR A 84 -5.33 -2.77 -10.99
CA TYR A 84 -5.42 -1.53 -11.75
C TYR A 84 -6.87 -1.04 -11.85
N MET A 85 -7.82 -1.93 -12.19
CA MET A 85 -9.25 -1.61 -12.18
C MET A 85 -9.71 -1.10 -10.81
N LEU A 86 -9.36 -1.83 -9.75
CA LEU A 86 -9.73 -1.47 -8.37
C LEU A 86 -9.21 -0.09 -7.98
N TYR A 87 -7.92 0.17 -8.18
CA TYR A 87 -7.32 1.47 -7.83
C TYR A 87 -7.92 2.59 -8.67
N ARG A 88 -8.13 2.36 -9.97
CA ARG A 88 -8.74 3.37 -10.84
C ARG A 88 -10.14 3.74 -10.35
N ASP A 89 -10.96 2.75 -10.00
CA ASP A 89 -12.32 3.00 -9.53
C ASP A 89 -12.32 3.70 -8.16
N ILE A 90 -11.44 3.29 -7.24
CA ILE A 90 -11.24 4.00 -5.95
C ILE A 90 -10.85 5.46 -6.19
N PHE A 91 -9.85 5.73 -7.02
CA PHE A 91 -9.36 7.09 -7.27
C PHE A 91 -10.42 7.96 -7.93
N ARG A 92 -11.20 7.41 -8.86
CA ARG A 92 -12.33 8.13 -9.46
C ARG A 92 -13.40 8.48 -8.44
N GLU A 93 -13.74 7.55 -7.54
CA GLU A 93 -14.73 7.82 -6.49
C GLU A 93 -14.19 8.82 -5.45
N VAL A 94 -12.91 8.77 -5.13
CA VAL A 94 -12.23 9.78 -4.30
C VAL A 94 -12.33 11.16 -4.93
N ALA A 95 -12.04 11.28 -6.23
CA ALA A 95 -12.16 12.53 -6.98
C ALA A 95 -13.62 13.02 -7.03
N ARG A 96 -14.58 12.12 -7.32
CA ARG A 96 -16.02 12.42 -7.38
C ARG A 96 -16.54 12.97 -6.05
N ASN A 97 -16.02 12.47 -4.93
CA ASN A 97 -16.38 12.92 -3.58
C ASN A 97 -15.66 14.23 -3.18
N GLY A 98 -14.92 14.86 -4.08
CA GLY A 98 -14.38 16.21 -3.90
C GLY A 98 -13.01 16.27 -3.24
N ILE A 99 -12.30 15.13 -3.13
CA ILE A 99 -10.92 15.13 -2.64
C ILE A 99 -10.00 15.81 -3.65
N ARG A 100 -9.10 16.70 -3.19
CA ARG A 100 -8.11 17.37 -4.06
C ARG A 100 -6.76 16.67 -4.11
N TYR A 101 -6.27 16.18 -2.97
CA TYR A 101 -5.00 15.47 -2.86
C TYR A 101 -5.23 14.10 -2.22
N LEU A 102 -4.87 13.04 -2.95
CA LEU A 102 -4.86 11.68 -2.42
C LEU A 102 -3.41 11.24 -2.23
N ILE A 103 -3.05 10.90 -1.00
CA ILE A 103 -1.75 10.30 -0.67
C ILE A 103 -1.94 8.81 -0.45
N VAL A 104 -1.36 8.00 -1.33
CA VAL A 104 -1.35 6.54 -1.22
C VAL A 104 -0.12 6.14 -0.41
N ILE A 105 -0.35 5.48 0.73
CA ILE A 105 0.71 4.85 1.53
C ILE A 105 0.80 3.40 1.07
N ASN A 106 1.68 3.15 0.10
CA ASN A 106 1.91 1.81 -0.43
C ASN A 106 2.83 1.03 0.51
N GLY A 107 2.45 -0.21 0.79
CA GLY A 107 3.18 -1.15 1.61
C GLY A 107 3.85 -2.29 0.87
N HIS A 108 3.57 -2.47 -0.43
CA HIS A 108 4.08 -3.60 -1.20
C HIS A 108 4.61 -3.22 -2.58
N GLY A 109 5.77 -3.75 -2.95
CA GLY A 109 6.40 -3.48 -4.24
C GLY A 109 5.55 -3.92 -5.44
N GLY A 110 4.88 -5.07 -5.34
CA GLY A 110 4.07 -5.62 -6.43
C GLY A 110 2.81 -4.81 -6.77
N ASN A 111 2.43 -3.85 -5.91
CA ASN A 111 1.32 -2.95 -6.19
C ASN A 111 1.72 -1.76 -7.08
N ALA A 112 3.01 -1.50 -7.27
CA ALA A 112 3.51 -0.26 -7.87
C ALA A 112 3.02 -0.05 -9.30
N ASP A 113 3.01 -1.07 -10.15
CA ASP A 113 2.60 -0.93 -11.55
C ASP A 113 1.13 -0.54 -11.66
N ALA A 114 0.25 -1.30 -11.00
CA ALA A 114 -1.19 -1.05 -10.96
C ALA A 114 -1.52 0.33 -10.38
N LEU A 115 -0.87 0.73 -9.27
CA LEU A 115 -1.05 2.04 -8.64
C LEU A 115 -0.65 3.18 -9.58
N ASN A 116 0.54 3.09 -10.18
CA ASN A 116 1.06 4.13 -11.06
C ASN A 116 0.23 4.29 -12.33
N MET A 117 -0.24 3.18 -12.91
CA MET A 117 -1.10 3.22 -14.09
C MET A 117 -2.45 3.85 -13.77
N ALA A 118 -3.11 3.41 -12.69
CA ALA A 118 -4.38 3.98 -12.24
C ALA A 118 -4.25 5.48 -11.91
N ALA A 119 -3.19 5.87 -11.21
CA ALA A 119 -2.95 7.26 -10.84
C ALA A 119 -2.79 8.16 -12.08
N LYS A 120 -2.02 7.71 -13.08
CA LYS A 120 -1.82 8.45 -14.34
C LYS A 120 -3.12 8.64 -15.12
N ASP A 121 -3.97 7.63 -15.17
CA ASP A 121 -5.22 7.71 -15.91
C ASP A 121 -6.21 8.66 -15.20
N VAL A 122 -6.41 8.49 -13.89
CA VAL A 122 -7.37 9.30 -13.15
C VAL A 122 -6.92 10.76 -13.01
N ALA A 123 -5.61 11.03 -12.91
CA ALA A 123 -5.09 12.40 -12.91
C ALA A 123 -5.30 13.14 -14.25
N LYS A 124 -5.49 12.42 -15.37
CA LYS A 124 -5.86 13.04 -16.66
C LYS A 124 -7.36 13.31 -16.77
N GLU A 125 -8.17 12.49 -16.11
CA GLU A 125 -9.63 12.55 -16.15
C GLU A 125 -10.23 13.52 -15.12
N THR A 126 -9.47 13.86 -14.07
CA THR A 126 -9.98 14.58 -12.90
C THR A 126 -8.97 15.61 -12.39
N ASN A 127 -9.40 16.46 -11.44
CA ASN A 127 -8.51 17.40 -10.75
C ASN A 127 -7.81 16.77 -9.52
N LEU A 128 -7.88 15.45 -9.34
CA LEU A 128 -7.28 14.77 -8.20
C LEU A 128 -5.76 14.67 -8.40
N VAL A 129 -5.00 15.22 -7.46
CA VAL A 129 -3.55 15.02 -7.40
C VAL A 129 -3.26 13.78 -6.57
N ILE A 130 -2.61 12.79 -7.17
CA ILE A 130 -2.32 11.50 -6.52
C ILE A 130 -0.81 11.41 -6.27
N ILE A 131 -0.44 11.17 -5.02
CA ILE A 131 0.94 11.03 -4.56
C ILE A 131 1.09 9.62 -3.99
N ILE A 132 2.00 8.81 -4.55
CA ILE A 132 2.27 7.46 -4.07
C ILE A 132 3.56 7.50 -3.26
N ILE A 133 3.49 7.03 -2.01
CA ILE A 133 4.61 6.92 -1.09
C ILE A 133 4.82 5.44 -0.79
N ASN A 134 5.98 4.91 -1.15
CA ASN A 134 6.39 3.56 -0.74
C ASN A 134 7.03 3.69 0.63
N TRP A 135 6.32 3.35 1.71
CA TRP A 135 6.75 3.72 3.07
C TRP A 135 8.16 3.22 3.40
N TRP A 136 8.49 2.02 2.91
CA TRP A 136 9.79 1.42 3.14
C TRP A 136 10.88 2.28 2.50
N ILE A 137 10.70 2.78 1.27
CA ILE A 137 11.73 3.55 0.55
C ILE A 137 11.75 5.02 0.97
N ASP A 138 10.58 5.62 1.06
CA ASP A 138 10.44 7.07 1.12
C ASP A 138 10.50 7.60 2.56
N LEU A 139 9.94 6.87 3.51
CA LEU A 139 9.83 7.27 4.91
C LEU A 139 10.88 6.63 5.80
N ALA A 140 11.31 5.39 5.51
CA ALA A 140 12.28 4.69 6.33
C ALA A 140 13.75 4.98 5.98
N LYS A 141 14.06 6.05 5.22
CA LYS A 141 15.44 6.34 4.74
C LYS A 141 16.48 6.36 5.86
N GLU A 142 16.18 7.00 6.99
CA GLU A 142 17.11 7.09 8.13
C GLU A 142 17.18 5.79 8.95
N ALA A 143 16.06 5.11 9.13
CA ALA A 143 16.01 3.82 9.80
C ALA A 143 16.77 2.75 9.01
N ARG A 144 16.61 2.74 7.68
CA ARG A 144 17.32 1.85 6.76
C ARG A 144 18.83 2.01 6.85
N LYS A 145 19.34 3.25 6.86
CA LYS A 145 20.78 3.52 7.01
C LYS A 145 21.37 2.96 8.31
N LYS A 146 20.54 2.76 9.34
CA LYS A 146 20.97 2.27 10.65
C LYS A 146 20.81 0.76 10.83
N VAL A 147 19.91 0.13 10.08
CA VAL A 147 19.44 -1.25 10.35
C VAL A 147 19.73 -2.22 9.20
N LEU A 148 19.86 -1.75 7.95
CA LEU A 148 20.13 -2.63 6.81
C LEU A 148 21.62 -2.94 6.68
N GLU A 149 21.96 -4.22 6.75
CA GLU A 149 23.33 -4.72 6.53
C GLU A 149 23.59 -5.11 5.07
N THR A 150 22.55 -5.22 4.21
CA THR A 150 22.66 -5.46 2.76
C THR A 150 21.59 -4.70 1.97
N PRO A 151 21.66 -4.66 0.62
CA PRO A 151 20.62 -4.08 -0.22
C PRO A 151 19.26 -4.77 -0.01
N GLU A 152 18.20 -4.05 -0.40
CA GLU A 152 16.78 -4.36 -0.16
C GLU A 152 16.41 -5.84 -0.31
N GLY A 153 15.56 -6.32 0.59
CA GLY A 153 15.01 -7.67 0.59
C GLY A 153 13.60 -7.72 1.16
N HIS A 154 12.78 -8.65 0.65
CA HIS A 154 11.44 -8.94 1.17
C HIS A 154 11.53 -9.39 2.63
N ALA A 155 10.61 -8.94 3.50
CA ALA A 155 10.57 -9.36 4.91
C ALA A 155 11.87 -9.14 5.72
N ALA A 156 12.66 -8.10 5.39
CA ALA A 156 13.99 -7.87 5.97
C ALA A 156 14.99 -9.05 5.77
N LEU A 157 14.65 -10.04 4.93
CA LEU A 157 15.60 -11.02 4.41
C LEU A 157 16.38 -10.36 3.28
N ILE A 158 17.47 -9.70 3.67
CA ILE A 158 18.79 -9.86 3.05
C ILE A 158 18.84 -11.26 2.44
N TYR A 159 19.27 -11.44 1.19
CA TYR A 159 19.52 -12.75 0.61
C TYR A 159 20.48 -13.59 1.49
N SER A 160 19.96 -14.26 2.52
CA SER A 160 20.64 -15.34 3.24
C SER A 160 20.38 -16.65 2.51
N CYS A 161 20.37 -16.61 1.18
CA CYS A 161 20.51 -17.81 0.36
C CYS A 161 21.98 -18.27 0.47
N GLY A 162 22.35 -18.69 1.68
CA GLY A 162 23.64 -19.24 2.03
C GLY A 162 23.52 -20.64 2.64
N ARG A 163 22.30 -21.14 2.88
CA ARG A 163 22.05 -22.57 3.18
C ARG A 163 20.60 -22.96 2.87
N PRO A 164 20.38 -24.06 2.14
CA PRO A 164 19.06 -24.52 1.77
C PRO A 164 18.43 -25.19 2.99
N LEU A 165 17.40 -24.58 3.57
CA LEU A 165 16.55 -25.31 4.53
C LEU A 165 15.21 -25.74 3.96
N TYR A 166 14.76 -25.21 2.82
CA TYR A 166 13.70 -25.81 2.01
C TYR A 166 13.94 -25.44 0.55
N GLY A 167 14.21 -26.46 -0.28
CA GLY A 167 14.73 -26.31 -1.64
C GLY A 167 13.88 -25.43 -2.57
N CYS A 168 14.29 -24.17 -2.73
CA CYS A 168 13.98 -23.40 -3.93
C CYS A 168 15.04 -23.73 -4.98
N GLU A 169 14.81 -24.78 -5.76
CA GLU A 169 15.41 -24.88 -7.09
C GLU A 169 14.57 -23.98 -8.01
N PHE A 170 15.20 -22.95 -8.57
CA PHE A 170 14.65 -22.19 -9.68
C PHE A 170 14.81 -23.07 -10.93
N HIS A 171 13.71 -23.67 -11.39
CA HIS A 171 13.56 -24.23 -12.72
C HIS A 171 12.65 -23.33 -13.55
#